data_AF-F7YWQ4-F1
#
_entry.id   AF-F7YWQ4-F1
#
_cell.length_a   1.000
_cell.length_b   1.000
_cell.length_c   1.000
_cell.angle_alpha   90.00
_cell.angle_beta   90.00
_cell.angle_gamma   90.00
#
_symmetry.space_group_name_H-M   'P 1'
#
loop_
_entity.id
_entity.type
_entity.pdbx_description
1 polymer ?
#
loop_
_entity_poly.entity_id
_entity_poly.type
_entity_poly.pdbx_seq_one_letter_code
_entity_poly.pdbx_strand_id
1 'polypeptide(L)'
;MNLANFLTLFRMFLIIPMFPIIALGHWKPALFLFIVGALTDYFDGLAARKLNQVTNFGKVFDQIADKVFVNGVMIALIPKVPAWLVALFVSRDTVISAVRILAANNGVVIQANIYGKAKTFVQMILLIFVLFSNAFGLKLEWFTALLIYLSAFLTILSLVIYVYQNKTALGGSR
;
A
#
# COMPACT_ATOMS: atom_id res chain seq x y z
N MET A 1 -0.19 -5.31 -25.20
CA MET A 1 -0.17 -4.89 -23.78
C MET A 1 -0.65 -3.45 -23.73
N ASN A 2 -1.64 -3.14 -22.88
CA ASN A 2 -2.14 -1.77 -22.75
C ASN A 2 -1.14 -0.92 -21.95
N LEU A 3 -1.14 0.39 -22.19
CA LEU A 3 -0.26 1.35 -21.51
C LEU A 3 -0.38 1.26 -19.97
N ALA A 4 -1.59 1.05 -19.46
CA ALA A 4 -1.85 0.84 -18.03
C ALA A 4 -1.07 -0.36 -17.49
N ASN A 5 -1.19 -1.55 -18.10
CA ASN A 5 -0.49 -2.75 -17.64
C ASN A 5 1.04 -2.62 -17.66
N PHE A 6 1.58 -1.84 -18.60
CA PHE A 6 3.02 -1.56 -18.65
C PHE A 6 3.46 -0.69 -17.47
N LEU A 7 2.69 0.35 -17.13
CA LEU A 7 2.94 1.21 -15.96
C LEU A 7 2.85 0.42 -14.64
N THR A 8 1.90 -0.51 -14.54
CA THR A 8 1.76 -1.43 -13.40
C THR A 8 2.99 -2.33 -13.23
N LEU A 9 3.46 -2.94 -14.33
CA LEU A 9 4.68 -3.77 -14.34
C LEU A 9 5.93 -2.95 -13.98
N PHE A 10 6.03 -1.75 -14.55
CA PHE A 10 7.11 -0.82 -14.26
C PHE A 10 7.18 -0.52 -12.75
N ARG A 11 6.05 -0.26 -12.09
CA ARG A 11 6.00 -0.01 -10.64
C ARG A 11 6.50 -1.18 -9.81
N MET A 12 6.11 -2.41 -10.17
CA MET A 12 6.64 -3.60 -9.48
C MET A 12 8.15 -3.73 -9.70
N PHE A 13 8.63 -3.42 -10.90
CA PHE A 13 10.06 -3.45 -11.19
C PHE A 13 10.85 -2.40 -10.39
N LEU A 14 10.27 -1.23 -10.10
CA LEU A 14 10.90 -0.17 -9.28
C LEU A 14 11.30 -0.62 -7.86
N ILE A 15 10.70 -1.70 -7.35
CA ILE A 15 11.04 -2.24 -6.03
C ILE A 15 12.47 -2.80 -6.02
N ILE A 16 12.90 -3.42 -7.13
CA ILE A 16 14.22 -4.05 -7.25
C ILE A 16 15.35 -3.04 -7.00
N PRO A 17 15.41 -1.86 -7.67
CA PRO A 17 16.40 -0.85 -7.34
C PRO A 17 16.12 -0.12 -6.02
N MET A 18 14.88 -0.09 -5.52
CA MET A 18 14.54 0.58 -4.26
C MET A 18 15.28 -0.03 -3.06
N PHE A 19 15.36 -1.36 -2.98
CA PHE A 19 16.05 -2.06 -1.89
C PHE A 19 17.52 -1.66 -1.71
N PRO A 20 18.41 -1.80 -2.72
CA PRO A 20 19.81 -1.42 -2.57
C PRO A 20 19.97 0.10 -2.37
N ILE A 21 19.14 0.94 -2.99
CA ILE A 21 19.19 2.39 -2.80
C ILE A 21 18.94 2.77 -1.33
N ILE A 22 17.89 2.20 -0.72
CA ILE A 22 17.58 2.44 0.69
C ILE A 22 18.66 1.83 1.60
N ALA A 23 19.10 0.59 1.32
CA ALA A 23 20.11 -0.11 2.12
C ALA A 23 21.46 0.63 2.15
N LEU A 24 21.85 1.25 1.03
CA LEU A 24 23.06 2.08 0.92
C LEU A 24 22.88 3.51 1.46
N GLY A 25 21.67 3.87 1.93
CA GLY A 25 21.38 5.20 2.47
C GLY A 25 21.25 6.30 1.41
N HIS A 26 21.00 5.95 0.14
CA HIS A 26 20.75 6.91 -0.93
C HIS A 26 19.29 7.41 -0.89
N TRP A 27 18.98 8.18 0.15
CA TRP A 27 17.62 8.62 0.46
C TRP A 27 16.97 9.55 -0.58
N LYS A 28 17.75 10.43 -1.22
CA LYS A 28 17.24 11.33 -2.27
C LYS A 28 16.76 10.55 -3.51
N PRO A 29 17.55 9.63 -4.09
CA PRO A 29 17.06 8.71 -5.11
C PRO A 29 15.89 7.84 -4.66
N ALA A 30 15.89 7.34 -3.43
CA ALA A 30 14.78 6.54 -2.89
C ALA A 30 13.46 7.34 -2.89
N LEU A 31 13.50 8.57 -2.38
CA LEU A 31 12.36 9.48 -2.37
C LEU A 31 11.87 9.78 -3.78
N PHE A 32 12.79 10.08 -4.71
CA PHE A 32 12.45 10.34 -6.10
C PHE A 32 11.75 9.14 -6.75
N LEU A 33 12.32 7.94 -6.64
CA LEU A 33 11.71 6.72 -7.18
C LEU A 33 10.36 6.42 -6.53
N PHE A 34 10.21 6.69 -5.23
CA PHE A 34 8.94 6.49 -4.54
C PHE A 34 7.85 7.40 -5.09
N ILE A 35 8.16 8.69 -5.27
CA ILE A 35 7.24 9.67 -5.85
C ILE A 35 6.88 9.29 -7.29
N VAL A 36 7.86 8.91 -8.11
CA VAL A 36 7.61 8.44 -9.49
C VAL A 36 6.69 7.22 -9.49
N GLY A 37 6.95 6.23 -8.64
CA GLY A 37 6.10 5.04 -8.51
C GLY A 37 4.67 5.37 -8.07
N ALA A 38 4.51 6.26 -7.09
CA ALA A 38 3.21 6.71 -6.60
C ALA A 38 2.42 7.52 -7.64
N LEU A 39 3.10 8.40 -8.40
CA LEU A 39 2.46 9.14 -9.50
C LEU A 39 2.05 8.22 -10.64
N THR A 40 2.80 7.14 -10.88
CA THR A 40 2.47 6.16 -11.91
C THR A 40 1.11 5.49 -11.67
N ASP A 41 0.70 5.30 -10.40
CA ASP A 41 -0.64 4.81 -9.98
C ASP A 41 -1.79 5.79 -10.23
N TYR A 42 -1.45 7.07 -10.32
CA TYR A 42 -2.45 8.06 -10.70
C TYR A 42 -2.63 8.07 -12.22
N PHE A 43 -1.52 7.96 -12.96
CA PHE A 43 -1.53 8.05 -14.41
C PHE A 43 -2.08 6.80 -15.11
N ASP A 44 -1.83 5.59 -14.61
CA ASP A 44 -2.40 4.36 -15.15
C ASP A 44 -3.94 4.35 -15.04
N GLY A 45 -4.50 4.77 -13.92
CA GLY A 45 -5.93 4.85 -13.66
C GLY A 45 -6.61 5.95 -14.47
N LEU A 46 -5.89 7.04 -14.78
CA LEU A 46 -6.36 8.07 -15.71
C LEU A 46 -6.30 7.58 -17.16
N ALA A 47 -5.21 6.95 -17.58
CA ALA A 47 -5.02 6.45 -18.94
C ALA A 47 -6.05 5.35 -19.26
N ALA A 48 -6.26 4.40 -18.35
CA ALA A 48 -7.24 3.34 -18.51
C ALA A 48 -8.67 3.89 -18.69
N ARG A 49 -9.03 4.92 -17.91
CA ARG A 49 -10.34 5.60 -18.01
C ARG A 49 -10.49 6.41 -19.30
N LYS A 50 -9.47 7.17 -19.70
CA LYS A 50 -9.51 7.99 -20.91
C LYS A 50 -9.50 7.17 -22.20
N LEU A 51 -8.83 6.02 -22.20
CA LEU A 51 -8.68 5.17 -23.38
C LEU A 51 -9.73 4.05 -23.45
N ASN A 52 -10.69 3.97 -22.51
CA ASN A 52 -11.65 2.86 -22.38
C ASN A 52 -11.00 1.47 -22.36
N GLN A 53 -9.74 1.37 -21.93
CA GLN A 53 -8.93 0.16 -21.92
C GLN A 53 -9.00 -0.58 -20.58
N VAL A 54 -10.13 -0.48 -19.90
CA VAL A 54 -10.35 -1.08 -18.59
C VAL A 54 -10.59 -2.58 -18.75
N THR A 55 -9.58 -3.39 -18.43
CA THR A 55 -9.69 -4.86 -18.47
C THR A 55 -9.82 -5.44 -17.06
N ASN A 56 -10.52 -6.56 -16.91
CA ASN A 56 -10.62 -7.26 -15.62
C ASN A 56 -9.25 -7.75 -15.13
N PHE A 57 -8.39 -8.19 -16.06
CA PHE A 57 -7.01 -8.56 -15.78
C PHE A 57 -6.20 -7.37 -15.22
N GLY A 58 -6.25 -6.21 -15.90
CA GLY A 58 -5.54 -5.01 -15.47
C GLY A 58 -5.95 -4.56 -14.06
N LYS A 59 -7.25 -4.59 -13.74
CA LYS A 59 -7.74 -4.23 -12.39
C LYS A 59 -7.15 -5.10 -11.28
N VAL A 60 -7.08 -6.42 -11.50
CA VAL A 60 -6.51 -7.35 -10.52
C VAL A 60 -5.01 -7.10 -10.39
N PHE A 61 -4.33 -6.89 -11.51
CA PHE A 61 -2.89 -6.66 -11.55
C PHE A 61 -2.49 -5.34 -10.87
N ASP A 62 -3.24 -4.26 -11.07
CA ASP A 62 -3.06 -2.98 -10.36
C ASP A 62 -3.19 -3.14 -8.86
N GLN A 63 -4.21 -3.87 -8.40
CA GLN A 63 -4.42 -4.13 -6.97
C GLN A 63 -3.31 -4.96 -6.31
N ILE A 64 -2.61 -5.79 -7.10
CA ILE A 64 -1.46 -6.56 -6.64
C ILE A 64 -0.23 -5.66 -6.61
N ALA A 65 0.04 -4.95 -7.71
CA ALA A 65 1.20 -4.09 -7.86
C ALA A 65 1.24 -2.96 -6.82
N ASP A 66 0.10 -2.34 -6.51
CA ASP A 66 -0.02 -1.32 -5.47
C ASP A 66 0.45 -1.84 -4.11
N LYS A 67 -0.07 -3.01 -3.68
CA LYS A 67 0.34 -3.63 -2.41
C LYS A 67 1.78 -4.08 -2.41
N VAL A 68 2.25 -4.65 -3.51
CA VAL A 68 3.63 -5.13 -3.65
C VAL A 68 4.60 -3.95 -3.56
N PHE A 69 4.29 -2.83 -4.21
CA PHE A 69 5.10 -1.62 -4.15
C PHE A 69 5.14 -1.01 -2.74
N VAL A 70 3.98 -0.71 -2.16
CA VAL A 70 3.91 -0.06 -0.83
C VAL A 70 4.51 -0.95 0.26
N ASN A 71 4.22 -2.25 0.26
CA ASN A 71 4.80 -3.18 1.24
C ASN A 71 6.28 -3.42 0.99
N GLY A 72 6.72 -3.50 -0.27
CA GLY A 72 8.13 -3.65 -0.62
C GLY A 72 8.98 -2.48 -0.10
N VAL A 73 8.50 -1.25 -0.28
CA VAL A 73 9.15 -0.04 0.27
C VAL A 73 9.17 -0.08 1.80
N MET A 74 8.06 -0.48 2.44
CA MET A 74 8.03 -0.63 3.91
C MET A 74 9.03 -1.65 4.44
N ILE A 75 9.18 -2.79 3.75
CA ILE A 75 10.17 -3.81 4.10
C ILE A 75 11.59 -3.25 3.95
N ALA A 76 11.89 -2.53 2.86
CA ALA A 76 13.18 -1.89 2.68
C ALA A 76 13.49 -0.85 3.79
N LEU A 77 12.44 -0.24 4.37
CA LEU A 77 12.55 0.75 5.44
C LEU A 77 12.63 0.17 6.86
N ILE A 78 12.67 -1.15 7.06
CA ILE A 78 12.82 -1.77 8.40
C ILE A 78 13.97 -1.17 9.24
N PRO A 79 15.12 -0.73 8.68
CA PRO A 79 16.15 -0.03 9.47
C PRO A 79 15.71 1.34 10.05
N LYS A 80 14.60 1.91 9.57
CA LYS A 80 14.07 3.24 9.91
C LYS A 80 12.66 3.19 10.49
N VAL A 81 11.91 2.11 10.30
CA VAL A 81 10.59 1.88 10.88
C VAL A 81 10.55 0.54 11.61
N PRO A 82 9.82 0.41 12.73
CA PRO A 82 9.80 -0.84 13.48
C PRO A 82 9.29 -2.02 12.65
N ALA A 83 10.01 -3.14 12.69
CA ALA A 83 9.64 -4.35 11.93
C ALA A 83 8.23 -4.87 12.26
N TRP A 84 7.77 -4.71 13.50
CA TRP A 84 6.42 -5.09 13.91
C TRP A 84 5.34 -4.29 13.17
N LEU A 85 5.59 -3.02 12.83
CA LEU A 85 4.66 -2.19 12.08
C LEU A 85 4.56 -2.67 10.63
N VAL A 86 5.69 -3.02 10.04
CA VAL A 86 5.76 -3.59 8.68
C VAL A 86 4.99 -4.92 8.64
N ALA A 87 5.23 -5.80 9.60
CA ALA A 87 4.50 -7.07 9.72
C ALA A 87 2.98 -6.85 9.89
N LEU A 88 2.57 -5.87 10.70
CA LEU A 88 1.17 -5.50 10.88
C LEU A 88 0.53 -5.03 9.56
N PHE A 89 1.23 -4.21 8.77
CA PHE A 89 0.71 -3.76 7.47
C PHE A 89 0.59 -4.90 6.46
N VAL A 90 1.63 -5.70 6.30
CA VAL A 90 1.66 -6.83 5.35
C VAL A 90 0.60 -7.84 5.71
N SER A 91 0.51 -8.25 6.97
CA SER A 91 -0.49 -9.22 7.44
C SER A 91 -1.90 -8.69 7.24
N ARG A 92 -2.20 -7.46 7.65
CA ARG A 92 -3.52 -6.86 7.49
C ARG A 92 -3.91 -6.77 6.02
N ASP A 93 -3.03 -6.28 5.15
CA ASP A 93 -3.38 -6.12 3.72
C ASP A 93 -3.58 -7.47 3.04
N THR A 94 -2.83 -8.49 3.44
CA THR A 94 -3.01 -9.87 2.97
C THR A 94 -4.35 -10.45 3.44
N VAL A 95 -4.67 -10.33 4.72
CA VAL A 95 -5.93 -10.83 5.32
C VAL A 95 -7.15 -10.19 4.65
N ILE A 96 -7.17 -8.87 4.52
CA ILE A 96 -8.28 -8.14 3.90
C ILE A 96 -8.45 -8.55 2.43
N SER A 97 -7.35 -8.78 1.72
CA SER A 97 -7.38 -9.24 0.32
C SER A 97 -7.94 -10.65 0.21
N ALA A 98 -7.45 -11.58 1.05
CA ALA A 98 -7.92 -12.96 1.09
C ALA A 98 -9.43 -13.02 1.39
N VAL A 99 -9.91 -12.28 2.39
CA VAL A 99 -11.35 -12.19 2.71
C VAL A 99 -12.16 -11.67 1.52
N ARG A 100 -11.66 -10.64 0.82
CA ARG A 100 -12.37 -10.06 -0.33
C ARG A 100 -12.47 -11.06 -1.49
N ILE A 101 -11.42 -11.85 -1.73
CA ILE A 101 -11.40 -12.90 -2.75
C ILE A 101 -12.38 -14.03 -2.38
N LEU A 102 -12.35 -14.51 -1.13
CA LEU A 102 -13.25 -15.56 -0.66
C LEU A 102 -14.72 -15.13 -0.72
N ALA A 103 -15.04 -13.89 -0.33
CA ALA A 103 -16.39 -13.37 -0.43
C ALA A 103 -16.86 -13.24 -1.88
N ALA A 104 -15.99 -12.78 -2.79
CA ALA A 104 -16.30 -12.67 -4.20
C ALA A 104 -16.60 -14.04 -4.83
N ASN A 105 -15.89 -15.11 -4.44
CA ASN A 105 -16.18 -16.47 -4.86
C ASN A 105 -17.55 -16.98 -4.38
N ASN A 106 -18.05 -16.46 -3.26
CA ASN A 106 -19.39 -16.73 -2.73
C ASN A 106 -20.45 -15.77 -3.27
N GLY A 107 -20.14 -14.98 -4.30
CA GLY A 107 -21.06 -14.01 -4.91
C GLY A 107 -21.28 -12.72 -4.12
N VAL A 108 -20.52 -12.50 -3.02
CA VAL A 108 -20.64 -11.31 -2.18
C VAL A 108 -19.49 -10.33 -2.47
N VAL A 109 -19.82 -9.16 -2.99
CA VAL A 109 -18.83 -8.11 -3.26
C VAL A 109 -18.69 -7.19 -2.06
N ILE A 110 -17.59 -7.35 -1.30
CA ILE A 110 -17.27 -6.49 -0.16
C ILE A 110 -16.60 -5.20 -0.63
N GLN A 111 -17.24 -4.06 -0.36
CA GLN A 111 -16.72 -2.73 -0.70
C GLN A 111 -15.65 -2.25 0.28
N ALA A 112 -14.77 -1.34 -0.18
CA ALA A 112 -13.75 -0.74 0.66
C ALA A 112 -14.37 0.25 1.66
N ASN A 113 -14.03 0.10 2.94
CA ASN A 113 -14.50 1.00 4.00
C ASN A 113 -13.61 2.25 4.14
N ILE A 114 -14.19 3.31 4.73
CA ILE A 114 -13.50 4.60 4.95
C ILE A 114 -12.24 4.41 5.83
N TYR A 115 -12.32 3.55 6.83
CA TYR A 115 -11.19 3.23 7.71
C TYR A 115 -10.00 2.62 6.98
N GLY A 116 -10.26 1.79 5.97
CA GLY A 116 -9.24 1.24 5.09
C GLY A 116 -8.55 2.33 4.26
N LYS A 117 -9.31 3.31 3.77
CA LYS A 117 -8.76 4.47 3.04
C LYS A 117 -7.95 5.38 3.97
N ALA A 118 -8.43 5.61 5.19
CA ALA A 118 -7.71 6.40 6.19
C ALA A 118 -6.37 5.76 6.57
N LYS A 119 -6.37 4.43 6.79
CA LYS A 119 -5.14 3.65 7.02
C LYS A 119 -4.13 3.84 5.90
N THR A 120 -4.54 3.65 4.64
CA THR A 120 -3.63 3.76 3.50
C THR A 120 -3.12 5.18 3.33
N PHE A 121 -3.96 6.19 3.56
CA PHE A 121 -3.57 7.59 3.51
C PHE A 121 -2.48 7.92 4.54
N VAL A 122 -2.66 7.53 5.80
CA VAL A 122 -1.66 7.76 6.86
C VAL A 122 -0.38 6.95 6.60
N GLN A 123 -0.50 5.72 6.11
CA GLN A 123 0.67 4.91 5.72
C GLN A 123 1.49 5.56 4.61
N MET A 124 0.84 6.17 3.61
CA MET A 124 1.54 6.92 2.55
C MET A 124 2.26 8.15 3.10
N ILE A 125 1.62 8.89 4.03
CA ILE A 125 2.26 10.02 4.72
C ILE A 125 3.50 9.54 5.49
N LEU A 126 3.40 8.45 6.23
CA LEU A 126 4.54 7.86 6.95
C LEU A 126 5.71 7.53 6.02
N LEU A 127 5.44 6.87 4.88
CA LEU A 127 6.46 6.51 3.89
C LEU A 127 7.16 7.75 3.32
N ILE A 128 6.38 8.72 2.84
CA ILE A 128 6.92 9.98 2.30
C ILE A 128 7.74 10.68 3.36
N PHE A 129 7.24 10.77 4.59
CA PHE A 129 7.91 11.46 5.68
C PHE A 129 9.23 10.80 6.07
N VAL A 130 9.27 9.47 6.18
CA VAL A 130 10.51 8.73 6.50
C VAL A 130 11.54 8.91 5.39
N LEU A 131 11.15 8.80 4.13
CA LEU A 131 12.07 9.01 3.00
C LEU A 131 12.56 10.46 2.94
N PHE A 132 11.66 11.43 3.10
CA PHE A 132 11.98 12.86 3.06
C PHE A 132 12.88 13.28 4.22
N SER A 133 12.55 12.90 5.45
CA SER A 133 13.35 13.24 6.63
C SER A 133 14.78 12.71 6.54
N ASN A 134 14.97 11.49 6.04
CA ASN A 134 16.32 10.95 5.81
C ASN A 134 17.02 11.61 4.60
N ALA A 135 16.30 12.02 3.56
CA ALA A 135 16.86 12.69 2.39
C ALA A 135 17.39 14.10 2.66
N PHE A 136 16.76 14.81 3.60
CA PHE A 136 17.09 16.20 3.94
C PHE A 136 17.68 16.36 5.34
N GLY A 137 17.90 15.26 6.08
CA GLY A 137 18.52 15.29 7.40
C GLY A 137 17.63 15.89 8.51
N LEU A 138 16.30 15.84 8.34
CA LEU A 138 15.37 16.33 9.36
C LEU A 138 15.26 15.32 10.51
N LYS A 139 15.55 15.77 11.73
CA LYS A 139 15.49 14.94 12.95
C LYS A 139 14.20 15.22 13.73
N LEU A 140 13.07 14.73 13.21
CA LEU A 140 11.75 14.87 13.82
C LEU A 140 11.24 13.52 14.34
N GLU A 141 12.00 12.93 15.26
CA GLU A 141 11.74 11.58 15.78
C GLU A 141 10.36 11.45 16.44
N TRP A 142 9.93 12.47 17.18
CA TRP A 142 8.60 12.51 17.81
C TRP A 142 7.47 12.45 16.77
N PHE A 143 7.66 13.09 15.61
CA PHE A 143 6.65 13.11 14.55
C PHE A 143 6.63 11.79 13.78
N THR A 144 7.79 11.19 13.53
CA THR A 144 7.88 9.83 12.99
C THR A 144 7.18 8.83 13.93
N ALA A 145 7.44 8.91 15.24
CA ALA A 145 6.79 8.07 16.24
C ALA A 145 5.27 8.27 16.24
N LEU A 146 4.80 9.52 16.21
CA LEU A 146 3.36 9.84 16.11
C LEU A 146 2.73 9.17 14.89
N LEU A 147 3.36 9.29 13.70
CA LEU A 147 2.86 8.68 12.47
C LEU A 147 2.87 7.14 12.54
N ILE A 148 3.88 6.54 13.17
CA ILE A 148 3.96 5.08 13.39
C ILE A 148 2.79 4.61 14.26
N TYR A 149 2.56 5.23 15.42
CA TYR A 149 1.49 4.80 16.33
C TYR A 149 0.11 5.08 15.75
N LEU A 150 -0.08 6.23 15.09
CA LEU A 150 -1.33 6.55 14.41
C LEU A 150 -1.63 5.54 13.28
N SER A 151 -0.60 5.20 12.49
CA SER A 151 -0.69 4.20 11.43
C SER A 151 -1.05 2.81 11.97
N ALA A 152 -0.41 2.39 13.06
CA ALA A 152 -0.68 1.13 13.72
C ALA A 152 -2.12 1.06 14.23
N PHE A 153 -2.55 2.12 14.93
CA PHE A 153 -3.91 2.24 15.46
C PHE A 153 -4.96 2.15 14.34
N LEU A 154 -4.80 2.92 13.26
CA LEU A 154 -5.73 2.88 12.13
C LEU A 154 -5.73 1.53 11.41
N THR A 155 -4.59 0.82 11.38
CA THR A 155 -4.49 -0.51 10.78
C THR A 155 -5.28 -1.54 11.56
N ILE A 156 -5.13 -1.54 12.88
CA ILE A 156 -5.88 -2.43 13.78
C ILE A 156 -7.36 -2.09 13.73
N LEU A 157 -7.71 -0.80 13.88
CA LEU A 157 -9.09 -0.32 13.81
C LEU A 157 -9.76 -0.73 12.50
N SER A 158 -9.08 -0.51 11.37
CA SER A 158 -9.59 -0.87 10.06
C SER A 158 -9.81 -2.39 9.92
N LEU A 159 -8.91 -3.21 10.45
CA LEU A 159 -9.04 -4.67 10.44
C LEU A 159 -10.26 -5.12 11.25
N VAL A 160 -10.39 -4.64 12.48
CA VAL A 160 -11.51 -4.99 13.38
C VAL A 160 -12.85 -4.58 12.76
N ILE A 161 -12.98 -3.34 12.28
CA ILE A 161 -14.21 -2.85 11.67
C ILE A 161 -14.54 -3.66 10.42
N TYR A 162 -13.54 -3.98 9.60
CA TYR A 162 -13.77 -4.74 8.38
C TYR A 162 -14.27 -6.17 8.68
N VAL A 163 -13.66 -6.86 9.64
CA VAL A 163 -14.12 -8.20 10.06
C VAL A 163 -15.52 -8.14 10.65
N TYR A 164 -15.80 -7.14 11.49
CA TYR A 164 -17.12 -6.96 12.10
C TYR A 164 -18.22 -6.70 11.05
N GLN A 165 -17.99 -5.78 10.12
CA GLN A 165 -18.95 -5.43 9.06
C GLN A 165 -19.25 -6.59 8.10
N ASN A 166 -18.30 -7.51 7.93
CA ASN A 166 -18.40 -8.60 6.96
C ASN A 166 -18.54 -9.98 7.61
N LYS A 167 -18.86 -10.03 8.91
CA LYS A 167 -19.01 -11.29 9.66
C LYS A 167 -20.06 -12.23 9.05
N THR A 168 -21.15 -11.67 8.54
CA THR A 168 -22.22 -12.41 7.84
C THR A 168 -21.77 -12.98 6.49
N ALA A 169 -20.94 -12.25 5.75
CA ALA A 169 -20.37 -12.73 4.48
C ALA A 169 -19.31 -13.83 4.68
N LEU A 170 -18.71 -13.91 5.88
CA LEU A 170 -17.69 -14.87 6.27
C LEU A 170 -18.25 -16.17 6.88
N GLY A 171 -19.56 -16.40 6.81
CA GLY A 171 -20.20 -17.60 7.37
C GLY A 171 -20.54 -17.51 8.85
N GLY A 172 -20.56 -16.31 9.44
CA GLY A 172 -21.17 -16.09 10.74
C GLY A 172 -22.69 -16.28 10.65
N SER A 173 -23.18 -17.47 11.01
CA SER A 173 -24.60 -17.72 11.23
C SER A 173 -25.15 -16.74 12.25
N ARG A 174 -26.38 -16.26 12.00
CA ARG A 174 -27.18 -15.52 12.98
C ARG A 174 -27.37 -16.35 14.24
#